data_AF-A0A2S9K043-F1
#
_entry.id   AF-A0A2S9K043-F1
#
_cell.length_a   1.000
_cell.length_b   1.000
_cell.length_c   1.000
_cell.angle_alpha   90.00
_cell.angle_beta   90.00
_cell.angle_gamma   90.00
#
_symmetry.space_group_name_H-M   'P 1'
#
loop_
_entity.id
_entity.type
_entity.pdbx_description
1 polymer ?
#
loop_
_entity_poly.entity_id
_entity_poly.type
_entity_poly.pdbx_seq_one_letter_code
_entity_poly.pdbx_strand_id
1 'polypeptide(L)' 'MQVHQLIRINELASHKGQRGLIPVSPATLWRWVKAGKFPEPIRLSDRVTAWEASKVNAWIQSQSGEARA' A
#
# COMPACT_ATOMS: atom_id res chain seq x y z
N MET A 1 -6.20 19.95 11.46
CA MET A 1 -6.95 19.51 10.27
C MET A 1 -6.21 18.32 9.69
N GLN A 2 -6.65 17.09 9.92
CA GLN A 2 -5.99 15.92 9.33
C GLN A 2 -6.50 15.74 7.90
N VAL A 3 -5.60 15.94 6.95
CA VAL A 3 -5.83 15.62 5.54
C VAL A 3 -5.74 14.11 5.44
N HIS A 4 -6.86 13.40 5.37
CA HIS A 4 -6.85 11.97 5.07
C HIS A 4 -6.41 11.79 3.61
N GLN A 5 -5.12 11.50 3.40
CA GLN A 5 -4.62 11.14 2.08
C GLN A 5 -4.94 9.67 1.82
N LEU A 6 -5.68 9.43 0.74
CA LEU A 6 -5.97 8.10 0.21
C LEU A 6 -4.99 7.82 -0.91
N ILE A 7 -4.24 6.73 -0.80
CA ILE A 7 -3.23 6.33 -1.78
C ILE A 7 -3.81 5.23 -2.66
N ARG A 8 -3.68 5.36 -3.99
CA ARG A 8 -4.11 4.30 -4.92
C ARG A 8 -3.01 3.29 -5.18
N ILE A 9 -3.40 2.13 -5.70
CA ILE A 9 -2.45 1.05 -6.01
C ILE A 9 -1.30 1.46 -6.94
N ASN A 10 -1.53 2.38 -7.88
CA ASN A 10 -0.50 2.85 -8.80
C ASN A 10 0.57 3.72 -8.10
N GLU A 11 0.25 4.31 -6.95
CA GLU A 11 1.18 5.08 -6.13
C GLU A 11 1.89 4.18 -5.11
N LEU A 12 1.23 3.10 -4.67
CA LEU A 12 1.81 2.09 -3.79
C LEU A 12 2.79 1.16 -4.52
N ALA A 13 2.36 0.59 -5.64
CA ALA A 13 3.08 -0.47 -6.32
C ALA A 13 3.85 0.09 -7.53
N SER A 14 5.04 -0.47 -7.73
CA SER A 14 5.87 -0.14 -8.88
C SER A 14 5.30 -0.81 -10.14
N HIS A 15 5.16 -0.01 -11.20
CA HIS A 15 4.70 -0.47 -12.51
C HIS A 15 5.57 0.15 -13.60
N LYS A 16 5.39 -0.29 -14.86
CA LYS A 16 6.24 0.15 -15.97
C LYS A 16 6.28 1.68 -16.05
N GLY A 17 7.46 2.26 -15.77
CA GLY A 17 7.70 3.71 -15.86
C GLY A 17 7.55 4.50 -14.55
N GLN A 18 7.05 3.91 -13.45
CA GLN A 18 6.91 4.61 -12.18
C GLN A 18 7.31 3.74 -10.98
N ARG A 19 8.19 4.29 -10.13
CA ARG A 19 8.53 3.70 -8.83
C ARG A 19 7.42 4.06 -7.84
N GLY A 20 6.69 3.06 -7.38
CA GLY A 20 5.75 3.20 -6.28
C GLY A 20 6.47 3.24 -4.93
N LEU A 21 5.77 3.60 -3.87
CA LEU A 21 6.30 3.57 -2.49
C LEU A 21 6.88 2.20 -2.11
N ILE A 22 6.34 1.14 -2.70
CA ILE A 22 6.77 -0.24 -2.50
C ILE A 22 7.31 -0.76 -3.84
N PRO A 23 8.55 -1.31 -3.88
CA PRO A 23 9.19 -1.80 -5.10
C PRO A 23 8.66 -3.17 -5.54
N VAL A 24 7.35 -3.38 -5.51
CA VAL A 24 6.68 -4.62 -5.94
C VAL A 24 5.61 -4.33 -6.98
N SER A 25 5.27 -5.35 -7.77
CA SER A 25 4.19 -5.24 -8.74
C SER A 25 2.81 -5.13 -8.07
N PRO A 26 1.81 -4.49 -8.71
CA PRO A 26 0.44 -4.43 -8.20
C PRO A 26 -0.15 -5.80 -7.85
N ALA A 27 0.17 -6.82 -8.64
CA ALA A 27 -0.27 -8.19 -8.39
C ALA A 27 0.29 -8.78 -7.08
N THR A 28 1.56 -8.46 -6.76
CA THR A 28 2.17 -8.88 -5.49
C THR A 28 1.51 -8.19 -4.31
N LEU A 29 1.19 -6.89 -4.43
CA LEU A 29 0.50 -6.14 -3.39
C LEU A 29 -0.89 -6.72 -3.12
N TRP A 30 -1.66 -7.04 -4.15
CA TRP A 30 -2.95 -7.74 -4.00
C TRP A 30 -2.84 -9.10 -3.32
N ARG A 31 -1.77 -9.84 -3.60
CA ARG A 31 -1.51 -11.12 -2.92
C ARG A 31 -1.26 -10.92 -1.42
N TRP A 32 -0.56 -9.86 -1.02
CA TRP A 32 -0.37 -9.53 0.39
C TRP A 32 -1.65 -9.10 1.08
N VAL A 33 -2.48 -8.30 0.40
CA VAL A 33 -3.82 -7.94 0.89
C VAL A 33 -4.66 -9.20 1.11
N LYS A 34 -4.71 -10.10 0.13
CA LYS A 34 -5.44 -11.38 0.26
C LYS A 34 -4.88 -12.26 1.38
N ALA A 35 -3.57 -12.19 1.64
CA ALA A 35 -2.90 -12.93 2.71
C ALA A 35 -3.00 -12.23 4.08
N GLY A 36 -3.67 -11.08 4.20
CA GLY A 36 -3.75 -10.31 5.45
C GLY A 36 -2.42 -9.69 5.89
N LYS A 37 -1.43 -9.63 5.01
CA LYS A 37 -0.08 -9.10 5.29
C LYS A 37 0.06 -7.62 5.01
N PHE A 38 -0.90 -6.99 4.34
CA PHE A 38 -0.91 -5.57 3.99
C PHE A 38 -2.21 -4.93 4.47
N PRO A 39 -2.25 -3.62 4.78
CA PRO A 39 -3.47 -2.96 5.23
C PRO A 39 -4.66 -3.20 4.32
N GLU A 40 -5.84 -3.29 4.92
CA GLU A 40 -7.07 -3.52 4.19
C GLU A 40 -7.39 -2.33 3.26
N PRO A 41 -7.79 -2.60 2.02
CA PRO A 41 -8.25 -1.57 1.11
C PRO A 41 -9.59 -0.96 1.52
N ILE A 42 -9.71 0.35 1.33
CA ILE A 42 -10.99 1.07 1.35
C ILE A 42 -11.56 1.11 -0.07
N ARG A 43 -12.80 0.63 -0.22
CA ARG A 43 -13.55 0.74 -1.47
C ARG A 43 -14.21 2.11 -1.54
N LEU A 44 -13.81 2.93 -2.51
CA LEU A 44 -14.38 4.27 -2.75
C LEU A 44 -15.50 4.24 -3.79
N SER A 45 -15.43 3.32 -4.74
CA SER A 45 -16.48 3.04 -5.73
C SER A 45 -16.34 1.63 -6.29
N ASP A 46 -17.22 1.22 -7.21
CA ASP A 46 -17.23 -0.11 -7.83
C ASP A 46 -15.90 -0.52 -8.45
N ARG A 47 -15.06 0.43 -8.89
CA ARG A 47 -13.76 0.15 -9.52
C ARG A 47 -12.59 0.87 -8.84
N VAL A 48 -12.85 1.65 -7.78
CA VAL A 48 -11.83 2.45 -7.12
C VAL A 48 -11.58 1.91 -5.72
N THR A 49 -10.33 1.50 -5.51
CA THR A 49 -9.82 1.04 -4.23
C THR A 49 -8.62 1.89 -3.83
N ALA A 50 -8.59 2.30 -2.57
CA ALA A 50 -7.51 3.11 -2.01
C ALA A 50 -7.14 2.63 -0.62
N TRP A 51 -6.00 3.08 -0.11
CA TRP A 51 -5.53 2.79 1.24
C TRP A 51 -5.34 4.10 2.00
N GLU A 52 -5.56 4.05 3.31
CA GLU A 52 -5.19 5.17 4.17
C GLU A 52 -3.66 5.32 4.20
N ALA A 53 -3.16 6.50 3.87
CA ALA A 53 -1.72 6.80 3.88
C ALA A 53 -1.08 6.46 5.24
N SER A 54 -1.76 6.76 6.34
CA SER A 54 -1.27 6.47 7.69
C SER A 54 -1.06 4.97 7.93
N LYS A 55 -1.99 4.12 7.50
CA LYS A 55 -1.89 2.66 7.65
C LYS A 55 -0.77 2.09 6.78
N VAL A 56 -0.64 2.58 5.55
CA VAL A 56 0.45 2.19 4.64
C VAL A 56 1.80 2.58 5.23
N ASN A 57 1.94 3.82 5.71
CA ASN A 57 3.18 4.29 6.31
C ASN A 57 3.55 3.49 7.56
N ALA A 58 2.59 3.20 8.44
CA ALA A 58 2.82 2.34 9.60
C ALA A 58 3.28 0.92 9.18
N TRP A 59 2.70 0.37 8.12
CA TRP A 59 3.13 -0.92 7.58
C TRP A 59 4.57 -0.87 7.03
N ILE A 60 4.91 0.16 6.24
CA ILE A 60 6.28 0.33 5.70
C ILE A 60 7.28 0.44 6.85
N GLN A 61 6.96 1.21 7.88
CA GLN A 61 7.80 1.35 9.08
C GLN A 61 8.00 0.00 9.79
N SER A 62 6.93 -0.77 9.96
CA SER A 62 6.99 -2.13 10.53
C SER A 62 7.88 -3.06 9.70
N GLN A 63 7.85 -2.98 8.36
CA GLN A 63 8.72 -3.79 7.50
C GLN A 63 10.18 -3.33 7.51
N SER A 64 10.44 -2.02 7.70
CA SER A 64 11.81 -1.51 7.86
C SER A 64 12.42 -1.79 9.24
N GLY A 65 11.63 -2.30 10.19
CA GLY A 65 11.99 -2.47 11.60
C GLY A 65 12.47 -3.86 12.05
N GLU A 66 12.56 -4.87 11.17
CA GLU A 66 13.11 -6.19 11.51
C GLU A 66 13.98 -6.75 10.37
N ALA A 67 14.98 -5.97 9.97
CA ALA A 67 16.14 -6.49 9.23
C ALA A 67 17.43 -6.03 9.91
N ARG A 68 17.61 -6.42 11.18
CA ARG A 68 18.87 -6.75 11.88
C ARG A 68 18.63 -6.85 13.39
N ALA A 69 18.43 -8.08 13.88
CA ALA A 69 19.14 -8.55 15.06
C ALA A 69 20.47 -9.15 14.60
#